data_AF-A0A354I011-F1
#
_entry.id   AF-A0A354I011-F1
#
_cell.length_a   1.000
_cell.length_b   1.000
_cell.length_c   1.000
_cell.angle_alpha   90.00
_cell.angle_beta   90.00
_cell.angle_gamma   90.00
#
_symmetry.space_group_name_H-M   'P 1'
#
loop_
_entity.id
_entity.type
_entity.pdbx_description
1 polymer ?
#
loop_
_entity_poly.entity_id
_entity_poly.type
_entity_poly.pdbx_seq_one_letter_code
_entity_poly.pdbx_strand_id
1 'polypeptide(L)'
;MTTTKSTPYLVSDRAFRIILTEVIEHLTIESVSPECFYAVITLVKTYLTEGTVCDETLSSLPACGYTVFLTFRDMIDKSIRRARSARAAAARRKEKKTATARINDTGQDRPFQPDTWPPQSAEEPGPMVRDLQEIFFGHRARPVM
;
A
#
# COMPACT_ATOMS: atom_id res chain seq x y z
N MET A 1 12.53 -5.14 21.63
CA MET A 1 12.47 -5.96 20.40
C MET A 1 11.19 -5.65 19.66
N THR A 2 11.25 -4.99 18.50
CA THR A 2 10.07 -4.73 17.67
C THR A 2 9.76 -5.99 16.87
N THR A 3 8.82 -6.81 17.36
CA THR A 3 8.30 -7.93 16.60
C THR A 3 7.62 -7.37 15.35
N THR A 4 8.32 -7.40 14.22
CA THR A 4 7.70 -7.09 12.94
C THR A 4 6.65 -8.17 12.74
N LYS A 5 5.36 -7.81 12.88
CA LYS A 5 4.23 -8.70 12.62
C LYS A 5 4.28 -9.12 11.15
N SER A 6 5.05 -10.16 10.86
CA SER A 6 5.11 -10.77 9.54
C SER A 6 3.92 -11.71 9.45
N THR A 7 3.01 -11.41 8.52
CA THR A 7 1.95 -12.35 8.16
C THR A 7 2.58 -13.60 7.54
N PRO A 8 2.09 -14.82 7.84
CA PRO A 8 2.59 -16.03 7.18
C PRO A 8 2.26 -16.06 5.68
N TYR A 9 1.33 -15.21 5.23
CA TYR A 9 0.85 -15.15 3.86
C TYR A 9 1.63 -14.15 2.99
N LEU A 10 1.68 -14.47 1.69
CA LEU A 10 2.26 -13.63 0.63
C LEU A 10 1.43 -12.38 0.33
N VAL A 11 0.23 -12.26 0.88
CA VAL A 11 -0.63 -11.07 0.81
C VAL A 11 -0.67 -10.33 2.16
N SER A 12 -1.23 -9.12 2.18
CA SER A 12 -1.54 -8.43 3.44
C SER A 12 -2.72 -9.10 4.17
N ASP A 13 -2.81 -8.96 5.49
CA ASP A 13 -3.92 -9.48 6.29
C ASP A 13 -5.31 -9.05 5.77
N ARG A 14 -5.46 -7.77 5.40
CA ARG A 14 -6.70 -7.26 4.80
C ARG A 14 -7.07 -7.98 3.50
N ALA A 15 -6.09 -8.15 2.61
CA ALA A 15 -6.31 -8.85 1.34
C ALA A 15 -6.63 -10.34 1.56
N PHE A 16 -5.97 -10.99 2.51
CA PHE A 16 -6.28 -12.37 2.90
C PHE A 16 -7.74 -12.54 3.31
N ARG A 17 -8.24 -11.64 4.16
CA ARG A 17 -9.64 -11.66 4.61
C ARG A 17 -10.62 -11.49 3.45
N ILE A 18 -10.38 -10.51 2.56
CA ILE A 18 -11.23 -10.27 1.38
C ILE A 18 -11.26 -11.51 0.48
N ILE A 19 -10.10 -12.06 0.13
CA ILE A 19 -9.99 -13.23 -0.76
C ILE A 19 -10.75 -14.42 -0.17
N LEU A 20 -10.55 -14.74 1.11
CA LEU A 20 -11.26 -15.87 1.72
C LEU A 20 -12.76 -15.62 1.81
N THR A 21 -13.19 -14.40 2.12
CA THR A 21 -14.63 -14.08 2.13
C THR A 21 -15.25 -14.31 0.76
N GLU A 22 -14.66 -13.79 -0.32
CA GLU A 22 -15.21 -13.97 -1.67
C GLU A 22 -15.22 -15.45 -2.10
N VAL A 23 -14.17 -16.21 -1.77
CA VAL A 23 -14.13 -17.65 -2.06
C VAL A 23 -15.21 -18.40 -1.27
N ILE A 24 -15.37 -18.11 0.02
CA ILE A 24 -16.40 -18.74 0.87
C ILE A 24 -17.79 -18.41 0.34
N GLU A 25 -18.07 -17.15 0.05
CA GLU A 25 -19.36 -16.70 -0.50
C GLU A 25 -19.69 -17.45 -1.79
N HIS A 26 -18.74 -17.53 -2.72
CA HIS A 26 -18.94 -18.27 -3.98
C HIS A 26 -19.18 -19.76 -3.74
N LEU A 27 -18.43 -20.41 -2.86
CA LEU A 27 -18.65 -21.82 -2.55
C LEU A 27 -20.02 -22.06 -1.91
N THR A 28 -20.50 -21.12 -1.08
CA THR A 28 -21.82 -21.22 -0.46
C THR A 28 -22.96 -20.99 -1.45
N ILE A 29 -22.82 -20.05 -2.38
CA ILE A 29 -23.82 -19.79 -3.44
C ILE A 29 -23.98 -21.01 -4.33
N GLU A 30 -22.87 -21.63 -4.73
CA GLU A 30 -22.85 -22.83 -5.57
C GLU A 30 -23.26 -24.11 -4.81
N SER A 31 -23.51 -24.02 -3.50
CA SER A 31 -23.95 -25.15 -2.66
C SER A 31 -23.07 -26.40 -2.82
N VAL A 32 -21.74 -26.20 -2.87
CA VAL A 32 -20.78 -27.30 -3.07
C VAL A 32 -20.80 -28.29 -1.90
N SER A 33 -20.32 -29.51 -2.14
CA SER A 33 -20.18 -30.50 -1.06
C SER A 33 -19.20 -30.03 0.02
N PRO A 34 -19.36 -30.45 1.29
CA PRO A 34 -18.43 -30.12 2.36
C PRO A 34 -16.97 -30.49 2.06
N GLU A 35 -16.75 -31.59 1.36
CA GLU A 35 -15.43 -32.05 0.93
C GLU A 35 -14.84 -31.11 -0.13
N CYS A 36 -15.62 -30.71 -1.14
CA CYS A 36 -15.19 -29.72 -2.15
C CYS A 36 -14.87 -28.38 -1.47
N PHE A 37 -15.72 -27.94 -0.52
CA PHE A 37 -15.48 -26.74 0.27
C PHE A 37 -14.14 -26.79 1.01
N TYR A 38 -13.90 -27.85 1.78
CA TYR A 38 -12.67 -28.02 2.55
C TYR A 38 -11.43 -28.07 1.65
N ALA A 39 -11.49 -28.81 0.55
CA ALA A 39 -10.40 -28.93 -0.41
C ALA A 39 -10.02 -27.57 -1.01
N VAL A 40 -11.01 -26.78 -1.46
CA VAL A 40 -10.76 -25.45 -2.05
C VAL A 40 -10.19 -24.48 -1.03
N ILE A 41 -10.75 -24.42 0.18
CA ILE A 41 -10.24 -23.50 1.22
C ILE A 41 -8.81 -23.86 1.61
N THR A 42 -8.50 -25.15 1.72
CA THR A 42 -7.15 -25.63 2.01
C THR A 42 -6.20 -25.23 0.89
N LEU A 43 -6.58 -25.46 -0.37
CA LEU A 43 -5.80 -25.10 -1.54
C LEU A 43 -5.51 -23.59 -1.60
N VAL A 44 -6.54 -22.76 -1.43
CA VAL A 44 -6.40 -21.29 -1.46
C VAL A 44 -5.46 -20.82 -0.36
N LYS A 45 -5.55 -21.38 0.86
CA LYS A 45 -4.65 -21.03 1.97
C LYS A 45 -3.21 -21.44 1.69
N THR A 46 -2.98 -22.64 1.15
CA THR A 46 -1.65 -23.10 0.73
C THR A 46 -1.09 -22.17 -0.34
N TYR A 47 -1.89 -21.83 -1.35
CA TYR A 47 -1.48 -20.95 -2.43
C TYR A 47 -1.15 -19.53 -1.94
N LEU A 48 -1.90 -18.99 -0.98
CA LEU A 48 -1.61 -17.70 -0.36
C LEU A 48 -0.34 -17.71 0.51
N THR A 49 0.15 -18.89 0.90
CA THR A 49 1.37 -19.06 1.71
C THR A 49 2.59 -19.31 0.84
N GLU A 50 2.46 -20.19 -0.15
CA GLU A 50 3.58 -20.67 -0.96
C GLU A 50 3.69 -19.96 -2.33
N GLY A 51 2.56 -19.52 -2.88
CA GLY A 51 2.49 -18.89 -4.21
C GLY A 51 2.57 -19.89 -5.36
N THR A 52 2.63 -21.19 -5.06
CA THR A 52 2.66 -22.30 -6.00
C THR A 52 1.67 -23.37 -5.56
N VAL A 53 1.20 -24.17 -6.51
CA VAL A 53 0.40 -25.37 -6.26
C VAL A 53 1.05 -26.53 -7.00
N CYS A 54 1.20 -27.68 -6.35
CA CYS A 54 1.69 -28.89 -6.99
C CYS A 54 0.60 -29.51 -7.89
N ASP A 55 1.01 -30.09 -9.02
CA ASP A 55 0.08 -30.74 -9.96
C ASP A 55 -0.75 -31.86 -9.29
N GLU A 56 -0.16 -32.59 -8.34
CA GLU A 56 -0.84 -33.62 -7.53
C GLU A 56 -1.99 -33.07 -6.67
N THR A 57 -1.85 -31.83 -6.19
CA THR A 57 -2.90 -31.17 -5.40
C THR A 57 -4.03 -30.68 -6.31
N LEU A 58 -3.71 -30.30 -7.54
CA LEU A 58 -4.72 -29.93 -8.54
C LEU A 58 -5.46 -31.16 -9.07
N SER A 59 -4.77 -32.28 -9.27
CA SER A 59 -5.35 -33.52 -9.80
C SER A 59 -6.29 -34.22 -8.80
N SER A 60 -6.02 -34.06 -7.49
CA SER A 60 -6.86 -34.60 -6.41
C SER A 60 -8.08 -33.73 -6.07
N LEU A 61 -8.20 -32.56 -6.69
CA LEU A 61 -9.30 -31.65 -6.43
C LEU A 61 -10.58 -32.12 -7.16
N PRO A 62 -11.76 -32.06 -6.51
CA PRO A 62 -13.02 -32.22 -7.23
C PRO A 62 -13.14 -31.21 -8.38
N ALA A 63 -13.77 -31.59 -9.49
CA ALA A 63 -13.90 -30.72 -10.67
C ALA A 63 -14.58 -29.36 -10.36
N CYS A 64 -15.55 -29.34 -9.43
CA CYS A 64 -16.14 -28.12 -8.87
C CYS A 64 -15.06 -27.19 -8.31
N GLY A 65 -14.22 -27.75 -7.44
CA GLY A 65 -13.20 -27.00 -6.73
C GLY A 65 -12.11 -26.48 -7.66
N TYR A 66 -11.75 -27.25 -8.68
CA TYR A 66 -10.73 -26.83 -9.66
C TYR A 66 -11.20 -25.59 -10.41
N THR A 67 -12.47 -25.62 -10.85
CA THR A 67 -13.11 -24.49 -11.54
C THR A 67 -13.14 -23.25 -10.64
N VAL A 68 -13.56 -23.40 -9.38
CA VAL A 68 -13.58 -22.28 -8.42
C VAL A 68 -12.17 -21.72 -8.21
N PHE A 69 -11.17 -22.57 -8.00
CA PHE A 69 -9.79 -22.10 -7.82
C PHE A 69 -9.30 -21.29 -9.02
N LEU A 70 -9.56 -21.75 -10.25
CA LEU A 70 -9.19 -21.01 -11.46
C LEU A 70 -9.87 -19.65 -11.55
N THR A 71 -11.15 -19.55 -11.17
CA THR A 71 -11.89 -18.27 -11.14
C THR A 71 -11.22 -17.24 -10.25
N PHE A 72 -10.71 -17.66 -9.07
CA PHE A 72 -10.07 -16.76 -8.11
C PHE A 72 -8.56 -16.59 -8.32
N ARG A 73 -7.92 -17.43 -9.13
CA ARG A 73 -6.46 -17.46 -9.31
C ARG A 73 -5.87 -16.11 -9.69
N ASP A 74 -6.44 -15.45 -10.70
CA ASP A 74 -5.93 -14.16 -11.18
C ASP A 74 -6.01 -13.05 -10.10
N MET A 75 -7.09 -13.04 -9.32
CA MET A 75 -7.27 -12.11 -8.21
C MET A 75 -6.23 -12.35 -7.11
N ILE A 76 -5.97 -13.61 -6.77
CA ILE A 76 -4.96 -14.01 -5.80
C ILE A 76 -3.57 -13.57 -6.29
N ASP A 77 -3.23 -13.86 -7.54
CA ASP A 77 -1.95 -13.49 -8.14
C ASP A 77 -1.72 -11.98 -8.17
N LYS A 78 -2.74 -11.21 -8.56
CA LYS A 78 -2.71 -9.74 -8.51
C LYS A 78 -2.47 -9.25 -7.08
N SER A 79 -3.12 -9.86 -6.10
CA SER A 79 -2.98 -9.49 -4.69
C SER A 79 -1.57 -9.81 -4.15
N ILE A 80 -1.01 -10.96 -4.51
CA ILE A 80 0.37 -11.34 -4.17
C ILE A 80 1.37 -10.36 -4.80
N ARG A 81 1.22 -10.03 -6.09
CA ARG A 81 2.08 -9.06 -6.79
C ARG A 81 2.03 -7.68 -6.14
N ARG A 82 0.83 -7.18 -5.82
CA ARG A 82 0.65 -5.89 -5.13
C ARG A 82 1.34 -5.90 -3.76
N ALA A 83 1.16 -6.95 -2.97
CA ALA A 83 1.78 -7.08 -1.65
C ALA A 83 3.31 -7.13 -1.76
N ARG A 84 3.85 -7.87 -2.74
CA ARG A 84 5.29 -7.90 -3.04
C ARG A 84 5.85 -6.51 -3.37
N SER A 85 5.19 -5.79 -4.29
CA SER A 85 5.62 -4.44 -4.67
C SER A 85 5.55 -3.45 -3.50
N ALA A 86 4.50 -3.53 -2.67
CA ALA A 86 4.37 -2.70 -1.48
C ALA A 86 5.48 -2.98 -0.45
N ARG A 87 5.82 -4.25 -0.21
CA ARG A 87 6.93 -4.64 0.66
C ARG A 87 8.27 -4.14 0.13
N ALA A 88 8.53 -4.29 -1.17
CA ALA A 88 9.73 -3.78 -1.82
C ALA A 88 9.84 -2.25 -1.73
N ALA A 89 8.74 -1.52 -1.95
CA ALA A 89 8.70 -0.07 -1.78
C ALA A 89 8.94 0.35 -0.31
N ALA A 90 8.38 -0.38 0.66
CA ALA A 90 8.62 -0.13 2.07
C ALA A 90 10.08 -0.38 2.48
N ALA A 91 10.73 -1.42 1.93
CA ALA A 91 12.16 -1.69 2.14
C ALA A 91 13.03 -0.52 1.64
N ARG A 92 12.80 -0.06 0.40
CA ARG A 92 13.50 1.11 -0.18
C ARG A 92 13.33 2.38 0.66
N ARG A 93 12.12 2.62 1.20
CA ARG A 93 11.86 3.76 2.10
C ARG A 93 12.63 3.64 3.42
N LYS A 94 12.74 2.43 3.98
CA LYS A 94 13.54 2.18 5.19
C LYS A 94 15.03 2.44 4.92
N GLU A 95 15.57 1.93 3.81
CA GLU A 95 16.96 2.15 3.38
C GLU A 95 17.29 3.62 3.16
N LYS A 96 16.39 4.37 2.51
CA LYS A 96 16.56 5.82 2.35
C LYS A 96 16.56 6.54 3.70
N LYS A 97 15.67 6.15 4.62
CA LYS A 97 15.62 6.75 5.97
C LYS A 97 16.90 6.49 6.77
N THR A 98 17.46 5.28 6.71
CA THR A 98 18.76 4.98 7.34
C THR A 98 19.94 5.66 6.64
N ALA A 99 19.90 5.83 5.32
CA ALA A 99 20.93 6.57 4.59
C ALA A 99 20.90 8.07 4.90
N THR A 100 19.73 8.70 4.95
CA THR A 100 19.58 10.12 5.33
C THR A 100 19.94 10.36 6.80
N ALA A 101 19.64 9.41 7.71
CA ALA A 101 20.08 9.50 9.11
C ALA A 101 21.61 9.51 9.23
N ARG A 102 22.32 8.70 8.42
CA ARG A 102 23.80 8.69 8.41
C ARG A 102 24.43 9.94 7.79
N ILE A 103 23.78 10.57 6.81
CA ILE A 103 24.26 11.82 6.21
C ILE A 103 24.14 12.98 7.20
N ASN A 104 23.07 12.99 8.00
CA ASN A 104 22.87 14.04 9.01
C ASN A 104 23.83 13.90 10.21
N ASP A 105 24.40 12.71 10.48
CA ASP A 105 25.44 12.51 11.52
C ASP A 105 26.81 13.11 11.16
N THR A 106 27.00 13.63 9.93
CA THR A 106 28.24 14.36 9.55
C THR A 106 28.04 15.88 9.46
N GLY A 107 26.86 16.39 9.83
CA GLY A 107 26.57 17.82 9.89
C GLY A 107 26.43 18.27 11.34
N GLN A 108 27.33 19.16 11.77
CA GLN A 108 27.26 19.85 13.06
C GLN A 108 25.80 20.19 13.43
N ASP A 109 25.36 19.74 14.61
CA ASP A 109 24.25 20.34 15.34
C ASP A 109 24.57 21.83 15.54
N ARG A 110 24.15 22.68 14.60
CA ARG A 110 23.98 24.09 14.92
C ARG A 110 22.61 24.20 15.58
N PRO A 111 22.54 24.69 16.83
CA PRO A 111 21.26 25.01 17.44
C PRO A 111 20.49 25.94 16.51
N PHE A 112 19.19 25.71 16.37
CA PHE A 112 18.29 26.67 15.74
C PHE A 112 18.47 28.02 16.45
N GLN A 113 19.09 29.00 15.76
CA GLN A 113 19.29 30.35 16.25
C GLN A 113 18.23 31.27 15.63
N PRO A 114 17.10 31.53 16.31
CA PRO A 114 16.02 32.38 15.80
C PRO A 114 16.49 33.83 15.53
N ASP A 115 17.59 34.26 16.13
CA ASP A 115 18.11 35.63 16.07
C ASP A 115 18.79 35.99 14.73
N THR A 116 18.92 35.04 13.80
CA THR A 116 19.52 35.27 12.47
C THR A 116 18.50 35.33 11.33
N TRP A 117 17.20 35.28 11.65
CA TRP A 117 16.19 35.53 10.62
C TRP A 117 16.26 36.99 10.18
N PRO A 118 16.42 37.27 8.87
CA PRO A 118 16.22 38.63 8.40
C PRO A 118 14.79 39.04 8.77
N PRO A 119 14.56 40.27 9.26
CA PRO A 119 13.19 40.73 9.48
C PRO A 119 12.43 40.53 8.18
N GLN A 120 11.36 39.72 8.21
CA GLN A 120 10.42 39.64 7.11
C GLN A 120 9.88 41.05 6.92
N SER A 121 10.45 41.78 5.97
CA SER A 121 9.95 43.09 5.58
C SER A 121 8.53 42.86 5.08
N ALA A 122 7.56 43.34 5.85
CA ALA A 122 6.14 43.23 5.58
C ALA A 122 5.68 44.11 4.40
N GLU A 123 6.59 44.49 3.50
CA GLU A 123 6.29 45.44 2.43
C GLU A 123 5.88 44.78 1.12
N GLU A 124 6.20 43.50 0.89
CA GLU A 124 5.74 42.80 -0.32
C GLU A 124 4.99 41.50 -0.03
N PRO A 125 3.68 41.44 -0.32
CA PRO A 125 2.93 40.20 -0.25
C PRO A 125 3.53 39.17 -1.22
N GLY A 126 3.72 37.94 -0.71
CA GLY A 126 4.27 36.83 -1.49
C GLY A 126 3.41 36.50 -2.72
N PRO A 127 3.94 35.72 -3.68
CA PRO A 127 3.34 35.50 -5.00
C PRO A 127 1.90 34.96 -4.93
N MET A 128 1.62 34.06 -3.98
CA MET A 128 0.28 33.52 -3.75
C MET A 128 -0.75 34.59 -3.33
N VAL A 129 -0.31 35.63 -2.61
CA VAL A 129 -1.15 36.72 -2.13
C VAL A 129 -1.35 37.77 -3.23
N ARG A 130 -0.33 37.99 -4.08
CA ARG A 130 -0.46 38.82 -5.29
C ARG A 130 -1.48 38.26 -6.27
N ASP A 131 -1.43 36.95 -6.54
CA ASP A 131 -2.37 36.30 -7.44
C ASP A 131 -3.81 36.38 -6.91
N LEU A 132 -4.00 36.14 -5.60
CA LEU A 132 -5.31 36.29 -4.95
C LEU A 132 -5.81 37.74 -4.97
N GLN A 133 -4.92 38.73 -4.84
CA GLN A 133 -5.28 40.15 -4.93
C GLN A 133 -5.65 40.57 -6.36
N GLU A 134 -4.97 40.06 -7.39
CA GLU A 134 -5.36 40.31 -8.79
C GLU A 134 -6.72 39.69 -9.13
N ILE A 135 -6.98 38.47 -8.64
CA ILE A 135 -8.22 37.76 -8.89
C ILE A 135 -9.41 38.45 -8.22
N PHE A 136 -9.24 38.98 -7.00
CA PHE A 136 -10.34 39.56 -6.22
C PHE A 136 -10.48 41.09 -6.33
N PHE A 137 -9.41 41.84 -6.60
CA PHE A 137 -9.40 43.31 -6.52
C PHE A 137 -8.98 44.01 -7.83
N GLY A 138 -9.10 43.32 -8.97
CA GLY A 138 -8.78 43.79 -10.32
C GLY A 138 -8.63 45.31 -10.50
N HIS A 139 -7.41 45.71 -10.87
CA HIS A 139 -6.97 47.05 -11.31
C HIS A 139 -7.84 48.23 -10.84
N ARG A 140 -7.52 48.79 -9.66
CA ARG A 140 -7.84 50.18 -9.35
C ARG A 140 -6.57 51.03 -9.29
N ALA A 141 -6.40 51.76 -10.38
CA ALA A 141 -5.79 53.08 -10.56
C ALA A 141 -4.82 53.60 -9.48
N ARG A 142 -3.62 53.96 -9.95
CA ARG A 142 -2.66 54.85 -9.26
C ARG A 142 -3.38 56.13 -8.77
N PRO A 143 -3.07 56.67 -7.58
CA PRO A 143 -3.16 58.09 -7.38
C PRO A 143 -1.87 58.77 -7.81
N VAL A 144 -2.10 59.94 -8.40
CA VAL A 144 -1.16 60.94 -8.87
C VAL A 144 -0.83 61.88 -7.71
N MET A 145 0.41 62.41 -7.76
CA MET A 145 1.07 63.40 -6.89
C MET A 145 1.65 62.91 -5.56
#